data_AF-A0A954UBC1-F1
#
_entry.id   AF-A0A954UBC1-F1
#
_cell.length_a   1.000
_cell.length_b   1.000
_cell.length_c   1.000
_cell.angle_alpha   90.00
_cell.angle_beta   90.00
_cell.angle_gamma   90.00
#
_symmetry.space_group_name_H-M   'P 1'
#
loop_
_entity.id
_entity.type
_entity.pdbx_description
1 polymer ?
#
loop_
_entity_poly.entity_id
_entity_poly.type
_entity_poly.pdbx_seq_one_letter_code
_entity_poly.pdbx_strand_id
1 'polypeptide(L)'
;MKSVPTMWPDAPRRFPTVRSGHFPITRSGFSLLEVILATAILASSAMVLSSLLGLGTKFGSRAEARTEALSDAESLLAEFLVLSGKQSEREEERTGILNSNPPRAFRIRMEDAAFGGIDAANSGANRSLSASSLSQMNNATSSLPAASQSNSDRSPAPLPSRLVMVTVEVFESSELEMSDDTRVLCQLSQLVRIPPDTGIP
;
A
#
# COMPACT_ATOMS: atom_id res chain seq x y z
N MET A 1 29.36 -19.38 14.16
CA MET A 1 29.23 -18.94 15.57
C MET A 1 28.08 -19.71 16.19
N LYS A 2 28.39 -20.64 17.11
CA LYS A 2 27.42 -21.54 17.76
C LYS A 2 26.87 -20.83 19.00
N SER A 3 25.58 -20.53 19.01
CA SER A 3 24.87 -19.93 20.13
C SER A 3 24.64 -20.96 21.23
N VAL A 4 24.98 -20.57 22.46
CA VAL A 4 24.86 -21.36 23.69
C VAL A 4 23.40 -21.36 24.15
N PRO A 5 22.80 -22.51 24.51
CA PRO A 5 21.46 -22.54 25.05
C PRO A 5 21.47 -22.14 26.53
N THR A 6 20.82 -21.02 26.83
CA THR A 6 20.63 -20.50 28.19
C THR A 6 19.62 -21.36 28.94
N MET A 7 20.15 -22.21 29.83
CA MET A 7 19.39 -23.10 30.70
C MET A 7 18.74 -22.27 31.82
N TRP A 8 17.42 -22.12 31.78
CA TRP A 8 16.66 -21.49 32.87
C TRP A 8 16.54 -22.44 34.07
N PRO A 9 16.74 -21.96 35.31
CA PRO A 9 16.50 -22.77 36.49
C PRO A 9 15.00 -22.97 36.72
N ASP A 10 14.61 -24.23 36.80
CA ASP A 10 13.26 -24.68 37.17
C ASP A 10 12.93 -24.22 38.60
N ALA A 11 12.07 -23.23 38.72
CA ALA A 11 11.52 -22.83 40.01
C ALA A 11 10.43 -23.86 40.42
N PRO A 12 10.51 -24.45 41.63
CA PRO A 12 9.51 -25.40 42.09
C PRO A 12 8.15 -24.70 42.22
N ARG A 13 7.24 -25.03 41.31
CA ARG A 13 5.83 -24.63 41.38
C ARG A 13 5.23 -25.25 42.65
N ARG A 14 5.17 -24.47 43.73
CA ARG A 14 4.32 -24.79 44.88
C ARG A 14 2.87 -24.70 44.41
N PHE A 15 2.30 -25.84 44.09
CA PHE A 15 0.87 -25.95 43.90
C PHE A 15 0.19 -25.52 45.21
N PRO A 16 -0.72 -24.53 45.18
CA PRO A 16 -1.55 -24.29 46.35
C PRO A 16 -2.30 -25.58 46.62
N THR A 17 -2.09 -26.14 47.82
CA THR A 17 -2.88 -27.24 48.32
C THR A 17 -4.32 -26.74 48.32
N VAL A 18 -5.10 -27.19 47.33
CA VAL A 18 -6.53 -26.96 47.28
C VAL A 18 -7.06 -27.61 48.55
N ARG A 19 -7.25 -26.79 49.57
CA ARG A 19 -7.85 -27.18 50.82
C ARG A 19 -9.25 -27.63 50.42
N SER A 20 -9.46 -28.95 50.40
CA SER A 20 -10.75 -29.58 50.19
C SER A 20 -11.65 -29.18 51.35
N GLY A 21 -12.13 -27.94 51.28
CA GLY A 21 -13.24 -27.47 52.07
C GLY A 21 -14.37 -28.40 51.73
N HIS A 22 -14.68 -29.29 52.65
CA HIS A 22 -15.90 -30.05 52.64
C HIS A 22 -17.02 -29.02 52.82
N PHE A 23 -17.39 -28.36 51.72
CA PHE A 23 -18.60 -27.57 51.68
C PHE A 23 -19.71 -28.57 51.95
N PRO A 24 -20.46 -28.46 53.05
CA PRO A 24 -21.65 -29.26 53.20
C PRO A 24 -22.47 -28.98 51.94
N ILE A 25 -22.77 -30.03 51.18
CA ILE A 25 -23.73 -29.97 50.08
C ILE A 25 -25.08 -29.75 50.76
N THR A 26 -25.31 -28.53 51.25
CA THR A 26 -26.63 -28.02 51.49
C THR A 26 -27.30 -28.13 50.13
N ARG A 27 -28.40 -28.87 50.08
CA ARG A 27 -29.28 -28.90 48.90
C ARG A 27 -29.91 -27.51 48.78
N SER A 28 -29.10 -26.53 48.38
CA SER A 28 -29.51 -25.20 48.02
C SER A 28 -30.08 -25.33 46.63
N GLY A 29 -31.39 -25.59 46.54
CA GLY A 29 -32.09 -25.38 45.28
C GLY A 29 -31.84 -23.94 44.86
N PHE A 30 -31.49 -23.73 43.59
CA PHE A 30 -31.37 -22.39 43.05
C PHE A 30 -32.67 -21.64 43.30
N SER A 31 -32.57 -20.44 43.86
CA SER A 31 -33.75 -19.59 43.98
C SER A 31 -34.25 -19.27 42.58
N LEU A 32 -35.57 -19.35 42.37
CA LEU A 32 -36.17 -19.05 41.07
C LEU A 32 -35.76 -17.65 40.56
N LEU A 33 -35.57 -16.69 41.48
CA LEU A 33 -35.07 -15.35 41.15
C LEU A 33 -33.64 -15.39 40.59
N GLU A 34 -32.77 -16.20 41.18
CA GLU A 34 -31.37 -16.36 40.75
C GLU A 34 -31.29 -16.94 39.33
N VAL A 35 -32.14 -17.92 39.02
CA VAL A 35 -32.24 -18.50 37.67
C VAL A 35 -32.73 -17.45 36.67
N ILE A 36 -33.75 -16.66 37.01
CA ILE A 36 -34.25 -15.59 36.14
C ILE A 36 -33.16 -14.54 35.90
N LEU A 37 -32.45 -14.12 36.96
CA LEU A 37 -31.38 -13.14 36.85
C LEU A 37 -30.22 -13.65 35.99
N ALA A 38 -29.78 -14.89 36.22
CA ALA A 38 -28.75 -15.53 35.41
C ALA A 38 -29.18 -15.64 33.94
N THR A 39 -30.43 -15.99 33.69
CA THR A 39 -30.99 -16.07 32.33
C THR A 39 -31.02 -14.70 31.65
N ALA A 40 -31.40 -13.64 32.37
CA ALA A 40 -31.42 -12.27 31.83
C ALA A 40 -30.00 -11.78 31.47
N ILE A 41 -29.02 -12.04 32.32
CA ILE A 41 -27.60 -11.70 32.05
C ILE A 41 -27.07 -12.52 30.87
N LEU A 42 -27.38 -13.82 30.84
CA LEU A 42 -26.97 -14.70 29.74
C LEU A 42 -27.58 -14.24 28.41
N ALA A 43 -28.88 -13.94 28.39
CA ALA A 43 -29.60 -13.48 27.19
C ALA A 43 -29.05 -12.14 26.68
N SER A 44 -28.83 -11.17 27.57
CA SER A 44 -28.24 -9.88 27.19
C SER A 44 -26.81 -10.02 26.65
N SER A 45 -25.98 -10.86 27.30
CA SER A 45 -24.62 -11.14 26.84
C SER A 45 -24.60 -11.83 25.47
N ALA A 46 -25.53 -12.76 25.23
CA ALA A 46 -25.65 -13.46 23.95
C ALA A 46 -26.01 -12.50 22.80
N MET A 47 -26.89 -11.52 23.03
CA MET A 47 -27.23 -10.51 22.02
C MET A 47 -26.02 -9.65 21.63
N VAL A 48 -25.24 -9.20 22.62
CA VAL A 48 -24.02 -8.41 22.37
C VAL A 48 -22.98 -9.24 21.62
N LEU A 49 -22.77 -10.50 22.03
CA LEU A 49 -21.82 -11.39 21.37
C LEU A 49 -22.23 -11.68 19.93
N SER A 50 -23.52 -11.87 19.65
CA SER A 50 -24.04 -12.04 18.29
C SER A 50 -23.76 -10.82 17.41
N SER A 51 -23.93 -9.60 17.95
CA SER A 51 -23.60 -8.37 17.23
C SER A 51 -22.10 -8.26 16.92
N LEU A 52 -21.25 -8.53 17.91
CA LEU A 52 -19.78 -8.52 17.72
C LEU A 52 -19.32 -9.57 16.71
N LEU A 53 -19.91 -10.77 16.75
CA LEU A 53 -19.60 -11.82 15.79
C LEU A 53 -19.96 -11.39 14.37
N GLY A 54 -21.11 -10.76 14.18
CA GLY A 54 -21.55 -10.23 12.88
C GLY A 54 -20.66 -9.10 12.34
N LEU A 55 -20.12 -8.25 13.22
CA LEU A 55 -19.12 -7.25 12.82
C LEU A 55 -17.78 -7.92 12.51
N GLY A 56 -17.36 -8.89 13.32
CA GLY A 56 -16.12 -9.63 13.16
C GLY A 56 -16.03 -10.34 11.80
N THR A 57 -17.11 -10.99 11.35
CA THR A 57 -17.15 -11.64 10.04
C THR A 57 -17.05 -10.65 8.88
N LYS A 58 -17.72 -9.48 8.98
CA LYS A 58 -17.65 -8.43 7.96
C LYS A 58 -16.24 -7.83 7.83
N PHE A 59 -15.59 -7.52 8.96
CA PHE A 59 -14.22 -7.00 8.94
C PHE A 59 -13.21 -8.08 8.53
N GLY A 60 -13.43 -9.33 8.92
CA GLY A 60 -12.60 -10.47 8.51
C GLY A 60 -12.59 -10.67 7.00
N SER A 61 -13.77 -10.74 6.39
CA SER A 61 -13.90 -10.89 4.93
C SER A 61 -13.25 -9.74 4.15
N ARG A 62 -13.39 -8.50 4.63
CA ARG A 62 -12.73 -7.34 4.00
C ARG A 62 -11.21 -7.37 4.15
N ALA A 63 -10.71 -7.83 5.30
CA ALA A 63 -9.28 -7.98 5.52
C ALA A 63 -8.68 -9.06 4.61
N GLU A 64 -9.37 -10.20 4.49
CA GLU A 64 -8.99 -11.31 3.60
C GLU A 64 -8.92 -10.87 2.14
N ALA A 65 -9.96 -10.21 1.63
CA ALA A 65 -9.99 -9.68 0.26
C ALA A 65 -8.84 -8.70 0.00
N ARG A 66 -8.50 -7.85 0.97
CA ARG A 66 -7.38 -6.91 0.85
C ARG A 66 -6.03 -7.60 0.84
N THR A 67 -5.83 -8.65 1.66
CA THR A 67 -4.57 -9.40 1.68
C THR A 67 -4.34 -10.17 0.38
N GLU A 68 -5.39 -10.77 -0.18
CA GLU A 68 -5.31 -11.43 -1.48
C GLU A 68 -5.00 -10.42 -2.60
N ALA A 69 -5.73 -9.29 -2.64
CA ALA A 69 -5.50 -8.26 -3.65
C ALA A 69 -4.08 -7.67 -3.57
N LEU A 70 -3.52 -7.55 -2.36
CA LEU A 70 -2.12 -7.13 -2.19
C LEU A 70 -1.15 -8.16 -2.76
N SER A 71 -1.34 -9.45 -2.46
CA SER A 71 -0.52 -10.52 -3.03
C SER A 71 -0.58 -10.54 -4.56
N ASP A 72 -1.78 -10.31 -5.13
CA ASP A 72 -1.96 -10.19 -6.59
C ASP A 72 -1.22 -8.97 -7.15
N ALA A 73 -1.32 -7.81 -6.48
CA ALA A 73 -0.64 -6.58 -6.88
C ALA A 73 0.89 -6.73 -6.84
N GLU A 74 1.44 -7.40 -5.83
CA GLU A 74 2.88 -7.71 -5.76
C GLU A 74 3.33 -8.63 -6.89
N SER A 75 2.54 -9.65 -7.21
CA SER A 75 2.80 -10.56 -8.33
C SER A 75 2.77 -9.81 -9.68
N LEU A 76 1.76 -8.98 -9.90
CA LEU A 76 1.63 -8.13 -11.10
C LEU A 76 2.79 -7.14 -11.21
N LEU A 77 3.18 -6.52 -10.11
CA LEU A 77 4.32 -5.61 -10.08
C LEU A 77 5.61 -6.35 -10.43
N ALA A 78 5.85 -7.53 -9.84
CA ALA A 78 7.03 -8.33 -10.15
C ALA A 78 7.07 -8.77 -11.63
N GLU A 79 5.95 -9.24 -12.18
CA GLU A 79 5.81 -9.57 -13.61
C GLU A 79 6.13 -8.33 -14.46
N PHE A 80 5.55 -7.19 -14.11
CA PHE A 80 5.72 -5.94 -14.83
C PHE A 80 7.19 -5.48 -14.86
N LEU A 81 7.89 -5.55 -13.72
CA LEU A 81 9.30 -5.16 -13.63
C LEU A 81 10.22 -6.06 -14.47
N VAL A 82 9.91 -7.36 -14.55
CA VAL A 82 10.69 -8.30 -15.35
C VAL A 82 10.47 -8.07 -16.86
N LEU A 83 9.25 -7.74 -17.27
CA LEU A 83 8.90 -7.49 -18.68
C LEU A 83 9.33 -6.11 -19.17
N SER A 84 9.33 -5.10 -18.30
CA SER A 84 9.65 -3.70 -18.65
C SER A 84 11.02 -3.53 -19.32
N GLY A 85 11.97 -4.45 -19.08
CA GLY A 85 13.31 -4.41 -19.67
C GLY A 85 13.39 -4.72 -21.18
N LYS A 86 12.31 -5.18 -21.82
CA LYS A 86 12.37 -5.66 -23.23
C LYS A 86 11.41 -4.97 -24.21
N GLN A 87 10.47 -4.16 -23.72
CA GLN A 87 9.34 -3.72 -24.54
C GLN A 87 8.86 -2.30 -24.21
N SER A 88 9.80 -1.43 -23.79
CA SER A 88 9.49 -0.08 -23.29
C SER A 88 9.38 0.96 -24.41
N GLU A 89 8.41 0.77 -25.30
CA GLU A 89 7.85 1.90 -26.03
C GLU A 89 6.32 1.79 -25.97
N ARG A 90 5.72 2.62 -25.10
CA ARG A 90 4.45 3.35 -25.36
C ARG A 90 3.13 2.91 -24.70
N GLU A 91 3.08 1.96 -23.78
CA GLU A 91 1.87 1.73 -22.95
C GLU A 91 2.07 2.30 -21.53
N GLU A 92 1.64 3.56 -21.33
CA GLU A 92 1.69 4.27 -20.03
C GLU A 92 0.71 3.67 -18.99
N GLU A 93 -0.30 2.96 -19.46
CA GLU A 93 -1.35 2.35 -18.65
C GLU A 93 -1.69 0.95 -19.18
N ARG A 94 -1.54 -0.08 -18.33
CA ARG A 94 -1.90 -1.46 -18.63
C ARG A 94 -3.03 -1.90 -17.71
N THR A 95 -4.17 -2.24 -18.30
CA THR A 95 -5.35 -2.75 -17.59
C THR A 95 -5.59 -4.23 -17.90
N GLY A 96 -6.18 -4.96 -16.97
CA GLY A 96 -6.59 -6.33 -17.22
C GLY A 96 -7.52 -6.89 -16.14
N ILE A 97 -7.85 -8.16 -16.28
CA ILE A 97 -8.69 -8.91 -15.34
C ILE A 97 -7.85 -10.02 -14.73
N LEU A 98 -7.90 -10.17 -13.41
CA LEU A 98 -7.33 -11.25 -12.64
C LEU A 98 -8.32 -12.40 -12.54
N ASN A 99 -7.80 -13.62 -12.71
CA ASN A 99 -8.56 -14.87 -12.56
C ASN A 99 -8.72 -15.26 -11.07
N SER A 100 -9.02 -14.29 -10.21
CA SER A 100 -9.35 -14.50 -8.79
C SER A 100 -10.82 -14.94 -8.64
N ASN A 101 -11.19 -15.45 -7.47
CA ASN A 101 -12.58 -15.76 -7.15
C ASN A 101 -13.00 -15.00 -5.88
N PRO A 102 -13.73 -13.87 -5.99
CA PRO A 102 -14.34 -13.29 -7.20
C PRO A 102 -13.33 -12.66 -8.17
N PRO A 103 -13.65 -12.52 -9.47
CA PRO A 103 -12.77 -11.91 -10.46
C PRO A 103 -12.58 -10.42 -10.16
N ARG A 104 -11.35 -9.92 -10.37
CA ARG A 104 -10.96 -8.54 -10.05
C ARG A 104 -10.33 -7.87 -11.26
N ALA A 105 -10.55 -6.57 -11.45
CA ALA A 105 -9.79 -5.80 -12.42
C ALA A 105 -8.50 -5.25 -11.81
N PHE A 106 -7.49 -5.01 -12.64
CA PHE A 106 -6.27 -4.32 -12.24
C PHE A 106 -5.89 -3.24 -13.26
N ARG A 107 -5.12 -2.25 -12.77
CA ARG A 107 -4.60 -1.15 -13.56
C ARG A 107 -3.18 -0.82 -13.11
N ILE A 108 -2.25 -0.84 -14.04
CA ILE A 108 -0.85 -0.51 -13.83
C ILE A 108 -0.61 0.82 -14.54
N ARG A 109 -0.11 1.81 -13.80
CA ARG A 109 0.24 3.13 -14.31
C ARG A 109 1.72 3.39 -14.09
N MET A 110 2.39 3.88 -15.12
CA MET A 110 3.76 4.36 -15.03
C MET A 110 3.78 5.88 -15.09
N GLU A 111 4.33 6.51 -14.07
CA GLU A 111 4.47 7.95 -14.01
C GLU A 111 5.94 8.31 -13.81
N ASP A 112 6.39 9.37 -14.49
CA ASP A 112 7.73 9.88 -14.25
C ASP A 112 7.84 10.43 -12.85
N ALA A 113 8.79 9.87 -12.10
CA ALA A 113 9.18 10.44 -10.84
C ALA A 113 10.01 11.69 -11.13
N ALA A 114 9.32 12.80 -11.41
CA ALA A 114 9.91 14.11 -11.27
C ALA A 114 10.26 14.25 -9.78
N PHE A 115 11.53 14.05 -9.44
CA PHE A 115 12.06 14.50 -8.17
C PHE A 115 11.90 16.00 -8.19
N GLY A 116 10.79 16.48 -7.63
CA GLY A 116 10.60 17.88 -7.31
C GLY A 116 11.73 18.29 -6.39
N GLY A 117 12.86 18.73 -6.98
CA GLY A 117 13.71 19.69 -6.33
C GLY A 117 12.78 20.84 -5.97
N ILE A 118 12.50 20.98 -4.67
CA ILE A 118 12.29 22.15 -3.80
C ILE A 118 12.03 23.55 -4.44
N ASP A 119 11.53 23.61 -5.67
CA ASP A 119 11.07 24.78 -6.40
C ASP A 119 9.54 24.76 -6.52
N ALA A 120 8.89 23.80 -5.84
CA ALA A 120 7.44 23.73 -5.61
C ALA A 120 6.96 24.77 -4.57
N ALA A 121 7.44 26.01 -4.71
CA ALA A 121 6.94 27.17 -3.96
C ALA A 121 5.83 27.94 -4.72
N ASN A 122 5.35 27.46 -5.88
CA ASN A 122 4.47 28.30 -6.71
C ASN A 122 3.24 27.64 -7.37
N SER A 123 2.74 26.52 -6.86
CA SER A 123 1.43 26.01 -7.30
C SER A 123 0.55 25.66 -6.12
N GLY A 124 -0.36 26.57 -5.74
CA GLY A 124 -1.60 26.17 -5.07
C GLY A 124 -2.04 26.92 -3.81
N ALA A 125 -1.46 28.08 -3.45
CA ALA A 125 -2.05 28.93 -2.41
C ALA A 125 -2.52 30.27 -3.00
N ASN A 126 -3.80 30.33 -3.35
CA ASN A 126 -4.54 31.58 -3.52
C ASN A 126 -4.46 32.39 -2.21
N ARG A 127 -3.47 33.28 -2.11
CA ARG A 127 -3.52 34.45 -1.24
C ARG A 127 -3.07 35.66 -2.04
N SER A 128 -4.07 36.37 -2.52
CA SER A 128 -4.02 37.75 -2.98
C SER A 128 -3.38 38.65 -1.93
N LEU A 129 -2.14 39.10 -2.16
CA LEU A 129 -1.64 40.37 -1.63
C LEU A 129 -0.70 41.01 -2.64
N SER A 130 -1.14 42.16 -3.12
CA SER A 130 -0.44 43.12 -3.95
C SER A 130 0.85 43.60 -3.28
N ALA A 131 1.99 43.49 -3.96
CA ALA A 131 3.15 44.33 -3.69
C ALA A 131 4.02 44.43 -4.94
N SER A 132 3.98 45.62 -5.50
CA SER A 132 4.82 46.19 -6.54
C SER A 132 6.32 46.08 -6.25
N SER A 133 7.12 45.73 -7.27
CA SER A 133 8.42 46.37 -7.48
C SER A 133 8.98 46.09 -8.89
N LEU A 134 9.28 47.21 -9.53
CA LEU A 134 9.86 47.46 -10.85
C LEU A 134 11.38 47.24 -10.85
N SER A 135 11.97 46.72 -11.93
CA SER A 135 13.36 46.90 -12.47
C SER A 135 13.52 45.89 -13.62
N GLN A 136 13.54 46.13 -14.93
CA GLN A 136 14.08 47.16 -15.84
C GLN A 136 15.60 47.38 -15.75
N MET A 137 16.35 46.71 -16.66
CA MET A 137 17.43 47.23 -17.54
C MET A 137 18.24 46.02 -18.08
N ASN A 138 18.09 45.64 -19.34
CA ASN A 138 18.76 46.18 -20.53
C ASN A 138 20.28 45.94 -20.53
N ASN A 139 20.76 45.06 -21.42
CA ASN A 139 21.91 45.38 -22.29
C ASN A 139 22.00 44.41 -23.46
N ALA A 140 22.01 44.98 -24.66
CA ALA A 140 22.29 44.34 -25.93
C ALA A 140 23.57 44.94 -26.49
N THR A 141 24.55 44.13 -26.93
CA THR A 141 25.30 44.36 -28.18
C THR A 141 26.21 43.16 -28.55
N SER A 142 25.86 42.53 -29.69
CA SER A 142 26.70 42.09 -30.82
C SER A 142 28.14 41.58 -30.65
N SER A 143 28.43 40.41 -31.23
CA SER A 143 29.30 40.27 -32.43
C SER A 143 29.50 38.80 -32.88
N LEU A 144 29.26 38.54 -34.17
CA LEU A 144 29.75 37.40 -35.00
C LEU A 144 31.27 37.58 -35.30
N PRO A 145 32.08 36.56 -35.69
CA PRO A 145 31.80 35.62 -36.79
C PRO A 145 32.36 34.18 -36.67
N ALA A 146 32.10 33.43 -37.75
CA ALA A 146 32.37 32.03 -38.03
C ALA A 146 33.84 31.57 -37.98
N ALA A 147 34.05 30.30 -37.57
CA ALA A 147 35.00 29.38 -38.22
C ALA A 147 34.85 27.93 -37.72
N SER A 148 34.74 27.02 -38.69
CA SER A 148 35.41 25.72 -38.79
C SER A 148 35.12 24.58 -37.79
N GLN A 149 34.40 23.59 -38.33
CA GLN A 149 34.78 22.17 -38.37
C GLN A 149 35.47 21.58 -37.12
N SER A 150 34.68 20.79 -36.38
CA SER A 150 35.12 19.49 -35.89
C SER A 150 33.93 18.55 -35.91
N ASN A 151 33.81 17.77 -36.98
CA ASN A 151 33.04 16.52 -36.99
C ASN A 151 33.80 15.50 -36.14
N SER A 152 33.83 15.72 -34.84
CA SER A 152 34.18 14.67 -33.88
C SER A 152 32.88 14.00 -33.51
N ASP A 153 32.60 12.91 -34.24
CA ASP A 153 32.20 11.60 -33.69
C ASP A 153 31.67 11.65 -32.25
N ARG A 154 30.60 12.42 -32.04
CA ARG A 154 30.01 12.65 -30.73
C ARG A 154 29.02 11.53 -30.56
N SER A 155 29.52 10.40 -30.07
CA SER A 155 28.65 9.38 -29.49
C SER A 155 27.63 10.10 -28.60
N PRO A 156 26.32 9.84 -28.76
CA PRO A 156 25.29 10.51 -27.98
C PRO A 156 25.65 10.35 -26.49
N ALA A 157 25.64 11.46 -25.75
CA ALA A 157 25.91 11.42 -24.32
C ALA A 157 24.94 10.39 -23.69
N PRO A 158 25.42 9.48 -22.83
CA PRO A 158 24.58 8.46 -22.24
C PRO A 158 23.42 9.15 -21.51
N LEU A 159 22.19 8.79 -21.90
CA LEU A 159 20.99 9.31 -21.25
C LEU A 159 21.08 9.01 -19.75
N PRO A 160 20.65 9.92 -18.86
CA PRO A 160 20.61 9.63 -17.44
C PRO A 160 19.59 8.53 -17.17
N SER A 161 19.90 7.61 -16.24
CA SER A 161 18.92 6.63 -15.74
C SER A 161 17.66 7.36 -15.28
N ARG A 162 16.49 6.97 -15.79
CA ARG A 162 15.20 7.56 -15.46
C ARG A 162 14.59 6.83 -14.26
N LEU A 163 13.98 7.58 -13.36
CA LEU A 163 13.24 7.03 -12.23
C LEU A 163 11.74 7.13 -12.55
N VAL A 164 11.04 6.01 -12.42
CA VAL A 164 9.62 5.89 -12.74
C VAL A 164 8.90 5.34 -11.52
N MET A 165 7.76 5.95 -11.19
CA MET A 165 6.82 5.43 -10.21
C MET A 165 5.87 4.47 -10.92
N VAL A 166 5.89 3.21 -10.50
CA VAL A 166 4.93 2.21 -10.99
C VAL A 166 3.85 2.05 -9.93
N THR A 167 2.61 2.33 -10.30
CA THR A 167 1.45 2.20 -9.41
C THR A 167 0.55 1.09 -9.93
N VAL A 168 0.30 0.08 -9.11
CA VAL A 168 -0.62 -1.02 -9.37
C VAL A 168 -1.85 -0.84 -8.49
N GLU A 169 -3.02 -0.75 -9.13
CA GLU A 169 -4.32 -0.65 -8.49
C GLU A 169 -5.11 -1.93 -8.76
N VAL A 170 -5.68 -2.52 -7.71
CA VAL A 170 -6.57 -3.68 -7.81
C VAL A 170 -7.95 -3.27 -7.34
N PHE A 171 -8.95 -3.54 -8.16
CA PHE A 171 -10.34 -3.16 -7.93
C PHE A 171 -11.16 -4.33 -7.40
N GLU A 172 -12.21 -4.03 -6.64
CA GLU A 172 -13.09 -5.04 -6.05
C GLU A 172 -13.93 -5.80 -7.09
N SER A 173 -14.24 -5.17 -8.23
CA SER A 173 -15.07 -5.74 -9.30
C SER A 173 -14.29 -5.91 -10.59
N SER A 174 -14.67 -6.92 -11.38
CA SER A 174 -14.20 -7.15 -12.75
C SER A 174 -15.03 -6.44 -13.81
N GLU A 175 -16.12 -5.76 -13.44
CA GLU A 175 -16.93 -5.00 -14.38
C GLU A 175 -16.08 -3.85 -14.92
N LEU A 176 -15.61 -4.05 -16.15
CA LEU A 176 -14.63 -3.22 -16.86
C LEU A 176 -15.17 -1.82 -17.20
N GLU A 177 -16.44 -1.54 -16.91
CA GLU A 177 -16.90 -0.16 -16.81
C GLU A 177 -16.27 0.44 -15.54
N MET A 178 -15.02 0.90 -15.69
CA MET A 178 -14.31 1.76 -14.75
C MET A 178 -15.07 3.08 -14.61
N SER A 179 -16.25 3.02 -13.99
CA SER A 179 -16.88 4.17 -13.38
C SER A 179 -15.95 4.62 -12.25
N ASP A 180 -15.81 5.94 -12.07
CA ASP A 180 -15.02 6.54 -10.99
C ASP A 180 -15.45 6.06 -9.59
N ASP A 181 -16.60 5.40 -9.48
CA ASP A 181 -17.13 4.81 -8.25
C ASP A 181 -16.57 3.42 -7.89
N THR A 182 -15.71 2.83 -8.74
CA THR A 182 -15.14 1.50 -8.46
C THR A 182 -14.19 1.54 -7.25
N ARG A 183 -14.45 0.68 -6.27
CA ARG A 183 -13.67 0.65 -5.02
C ARG A 183 -12.32 -0.02 -5.25
N VAL A 184 -11.25 0.75 -5.04
CA VAL A 184 -9.87 0.24 -5.00
C VAL A 184 -9.68 -0.57 -3.71
N LEU A 185 -9.35 -1.85 -3.84
CA LEU A 185 -9.05 -2.74 -2.72
C LEU A 185 -7.65 -2.47 -2.17
N CYS A 186 -6.69 -2.33 -3.08
CA CYS A 186 -5.31 -2.02 -2.75
C CYS A 186 -4.68 -1.18 -3.87
N GLN A 187 -3.71 -0.36 -3.45
CA GLN A 187 -2.84 0.40 -4.32
C GLN A 187 -1.42 0.18 -3.83
N LEU A 188 -0.55 -0.25 -4.73
CA LEU A 188 0.86 -0.49 -4.48
C LEU A 188 1.68 0.39 -5.42
N SER A 189 2.48 1.29 -4.86
CA SER A 189 3.36 2.16 -5.62
C SER A 189 4.82 1.84 -5.30
N GLN A 190 5.63 1.61 -6.33
CA GLN A 190 7.05 1.36 -6.19
C GLN A 190 7.85 2.26 -7.14
N LEU A 191 8.89 2.88 -6.61
CA LEU A 191 9.85 3.65 -7.39
C LEU A 191 10.89 2.69 -8.00
N VAL A 192 11.04 2.77 -9.32
CA VAL A 192 11.89 1.87 -10.10
C VAL A 192 12.90 2.70 -10.87
N ARG A 193 14.16 2.25 -10.85
CA ARG A 193 15.23 2.83 -11.66
C ARG A 193 15.33 2.09 -12.98
N ILE A 194 14.98 2.77 -14.06
CA ILE A 194 15.13 2.25 -15.42
C ILE A 194 16.56 2.55 -15.88
N PRO A 195 17.33 1.52 -16.29
CA PRO A 195 18.65 1.74 -16.84
C PRO A 195 18.53 2.60 -18.11
N PRO A 196 19.52 3.45 -18.39
CA PRO A 196 19.49 4.24 -19.61
C PRO A 196 19.48 3.30 -20.81
N ASP A 197 18.64 3.59 -21.78
CA ASP A 197 18.55 2.82 -23.01
C ASP A 197 19.90 2.92 -23.73
N THR A 198 20.74 1.91 -23.55
CA THR A 198 21.94 1.75 -24.34
C THR A 198 21.44 1.29 -25.68
N GLY A 199 21.13 2.24 -26.58
CA GLY A 199 20.64 2.00 -27.93
C GLY A 199 21.62 1.20 -28.79
N ILE A 200 21.87 -0.04 -28.40
CA ILE A 200 22.66 -1.03 -29.10
C ILE A 200 21.65 -1.76 -29.98
N PRO A 201 21.69 -1.53 -31.31
CA PRO A 201 20.75 -2.10 -32.28
C PRO A 201 20.87 -3.62 -32.40
#